data_AF-A0A532CUL8-F1
#
_entry.id   AF-A0A532CUL8-F1
#
_cell.length_a   1.000
_cell.length_b   1.000
_cell.length_c   1.000
_cell.angle_alpha   90.00
_cell.angle_beta   90.00
_cell.angle_gamma   90.00
#
_symmetry.space_group_name_H-M   'P 1'
#
loop_
_entity.id
_entity.type
_entity.pdbx_description
1 polymer ?
#
loop_
_entity_poly.entity_id
_entity_poly.type
_entity_poly.pdbx_seq_one_letter_code
_entity_poly.pdbx_strand_id
1 'polypeptide(L)'
;IINASAIFAWLWSTRDRDLANLAPKAELKRYFYFMMWAAVYVFGVYWAGSYTLEQDASWHQVIIRDTSFTASHIIAFYFTFPLYITCGVSWYLYAMTRLPQFSKAVSFPLVGAVVGTPVVP
;
A
#
# COMPACT_ATOMS: atom_id res chain seq x y z
N ILE A 1 -3.55 9.83 -8.08
CA ILE A 1 -5.01 9.56 -8.14
C ILE A 1 -5.37 8.63 -9.30
N ILE A 2 -5.13 8.98 -10.57
CA ILE A 2 -5.48 8.12 -11.73
C ILE A 2 -4.97 6.67 -11.58
N ASN A 3 -3.68 6.50 -11.25
CA ASN A 3 -3.08 5.18 -11.04
C ASN A 3 -3.80 4.38 -9.93
N ALA A 4 -4.04 5.00 -8.77
CA ALA A 4 -4.70 4.34 -7.65
C ALA A 4 -6.11 3.88 -8.03
N SER A 5 -6.91 4.78 -8.63
CA SER A 5 -8.27 4.46 -9.08
C SER A 5 -8.28 3.33 -10.09
N ALA A 6 -7.37 3.33 -11.07
CA ALA A 6 -7.28 2.28 -12.08
C ALA A 6 -6.93 0.92 -11.45
N ILE A 7 -5.94 0.87 -10.56
CA ILE A 7 -5.52 -0.37 -9.89
C ILE A 7 -6.64 -0.91 -9.00
N PHE A 8 -7.28 -0.06 -8.21
CA PHE A 8 -8.35 -0.48 -7.30
C PHE A 8 -9.57 -0.97 -8.08
N ALA A 9 -9.96 -0.26 -9.14
CA ALA A 9 -11.06 -0.67 -10.01
C ALA A 9 -10.73 -1.98 -10.75
N TRP A 10 -9.50 -2.15 -11.21
CA TRP A 10 -9.06 -3.40 -11.85
C TRP A 10 -9.09 -4.57 -10.87
N LEU A 11 -8.54 -4.41 -9.66
CA LEU A 11 -8.60 -5.43 -8.61
C LEU A 11 -10.04 -5.78 -8.24
N TRP A 12 -10.92 -4.80 -8.11
CA TRP A 12 -12.32 -5.06 -7.76
C TRP A 12 -13.10 -5.74 -8.89
N SER A 13 -12.94 -5.27 -10.12
CA SER A 13 -13.66 -5.80 -11.29
C SER A 13 -13.26 -7.24 -11.63
N THR A 14 -11.98 -7.58 -11.47
CA THR A 14 -11.45 -8.93 -11.71
C THR A 14 -11.50 -9.83 -10.47
N ARG A 15 -12.35 -9.51 -9.49
CA ARG A 15 -12.53 -10.33 -8.28
C ARG A 15 -13.07 -11.72 -8.63
N ASP A 16 -12.62 -12.71 -7.89
CA ASP A 16 -13.19 -14.05 -7.98
C ASP A 16 -14.56 -14.07 -7.28
N ARG A 17 -15.56 -14.61 -7.94
CA ARG A 17 -16.94 -14.68 -7.42
C ARG A 17 -17.25 -16.03 -6.78
N ASP A 18 -16.44 -17.07 -7.03
CA ASP A 18 -16.60 -18.41 -6.44
C ASP A 18 -15.35 -18.83 -5.66
N LEU A 19 -15.08 -18.08 -4.59
CA LEU A 19 -13.96 -18.37 -3.68
C LEU A 19 -14.21 -19.61 -2.80
N ALA A 20 -15.43 -20.14 -2.74
CA ALA A 20 -15.77 -21.29 -1.93
C ALA A 20 -15.24 -22.60 -2.54
N ASN A 21 -15.13 -22.67 -3.87
CA ASN A 21 -14.74 -23.88 -4.61
C ASN A 21 -13.31 -23.80 -5.19
N LEU A 22 -12.41 -23.04 -4.56
CA LEU A 22 -11.07 -22.84 -5.08
C LEU A 22 -10.19 -24.08 -4.85
N ALA A 23 -9.50 -24.55 -5.89
CA ALA A 23 -8.56 -25.66 -5.75
C ALA A 23 -7.36 -25.26 -4.85
N PRO A 24 -6.88 -26.14 -3.94
CA PRO A 24 -5.80 -25.80 -3.00
C PRO A 24 -4.51 -25.30 -3.67
N LYS A 25 -4.16 -25.87 -4.82
CA LYS A 25 -2.98 -25.43 -5.61
C LYS A 25 -3.13 -23.97 -6.10
N ALA A 26 -4.33 -23.58 -6.52
CA ALA A 26 -4.61 -22.22 -6.96
C ALA A 26 -4.60 -21.25 -5.78
N GLU A 27 -5.12 -21.68 -4.63
CA GLU A 27 -5.09 -20.90 -3.39
C GLU A 27 -3.65 -20.62 -2.94
N LEU A 28 -2.79 -21.65 -2.88
CA LEU A 28 -1.38 -21.50 -2.51
C LEU A 28 -0.66 -20.51 -3.44
N LYS A 29 -0.90 -20.61 -4.75
CA LYS A 29 -0.35 -19.65 -5.73
C LYS A 29 -0.81 -18.22 -5.43
N ARG A 30 -2.07 -18.03 -5.05
CA ARG A 30 -2.62 -16.70 -4.68
C ARG A 30 -2.00 -16.17 -3.40
N TYR A 31 -1.64 -17.02 -2.44
CA TYR A 31 -0.87 -16.61 -1.26
C TYR A 31 0.54 -16.13 -1.62
N PHE A 32 1.24 -16.75 -2.57
CA PHE A 32 2.53 -16.23 -3.03
C PHE A 32 2.41 -14.82 -3.62
N TYR A 33 1.37 -14.56 -4.42
CA TYR A 33 1.09 -13.21 -4.92
C TYR A 33 0.69 -12.24 -3.80
N PHE A 34 -0.05 -12.70 -2.79
CA PHE A 34 -0.35 -11.89 -1.60
C PHE A 34 0.94 -11.50 -0.86
N MET A 35 1.90 -12.42 -0.72
CA MET A 35 3.21 -12.13 -0.14
C MET A 35 4.04 -11.18 -1.02
N MET A 36 3.95 -11.30 -2.35
CA MET A 36 4.57 -10.35 -3.28
C MET A 36 3.99 -8.93 -3.08
N TRP A 37 2.67 -8.79 -2.98
CA TRP A 37 2.03 -7.50 -2.66
C TRP A 37 2.48 -6.97 -1.31
N ALA A 38 2.61 -7.83 -0.29
CA ALA A 38 3.14 -7.46 1.02
C ALA A 38 4.58 -6.94 0.92
N ALA A 39 5.44 -7.60 0.14
CA ALA A 39 6.83 -7.16 -0.06
C ALA A 39 6.92 -5.80 -0.75
N VAL A 40 6.10 -5.56 -1.79
CA VAL A 40 6.01 -4.25 -2.46
C VAL A 40 5.50 -3.18 -1.49
N TYR A 41 4.53 -3.51 -0.64
CA TYR A 41 4.02 -2.60 0.39
C TYR A 41 5.12 -2.22 1.40
N VAL A 42 5.81 -3.21 1.98
CA VAL A 42 6.90 -2.99 2.93
C VAL A 42 8.04 -2.18 2.31
N PHE A 43 8.37 -2.44 1.04
CA PHE A 43 9.35 -1.64 0.31
C PHE A 43 8.91 -0.18 0.17
N GLY A 44 7.63 0.06 -0.16
CA GLY A 44 7.06 1.40 -0.17
C GLY A 44 7.11 2.10 1.19
N VAL A 45 6.79 1.37 2.27
CA VAL A 45 6.87 1.87 3.65
C VAL A 45 8.31 2.24 4.01
N TYR A 46 9.30 1.46 3.60
CA TYR A 46 10.72 1.80 3.82
C TYR A 46 11.09 3.15 3.16
N TRP A 47 10.75 3.35 1.89
CA TRP A 47 11.07 4.60 1.20
C TRP A 47 10.35 5.80 1.80
N ALA A 48 9.07 5.65 2.11
CA ALA A 48 8.27 6.72 2.70
C ALA A 48 8.69 7.00 4.15
N GLY A 49 8.58 6.00 5.02
CA GLY A 49 8.74 6.15 6.47
C GLY A 49 10.18 6.20 6.98
N SER A 50 11.17 5.83 6.16
CA SER A 50 12.58 5.94 6.54
C SER A 50 13.32 6.90 5.61
N TYR A 51 13.56 6.51 4.36
CA TYR A 51 14.50 7.25 3.51
C TYR A 51 14.07 8.70 3.29
N THR A 52 12.85 8.93 2.81
CA THR A 52 12.42 10.29 2.42
C THR A 52 12.07 11.19 3.61
N LEU A 53 11.61 10.62 4.73
CA LEU A 53 11.41 11.38 5.97
C LEU A 53 12.73 11.83 6.58
N GLU A 54 13.71 10.94 6.73
CA GLU A 54 15.01 11.30 7.29
C GLU A 54 15.79 12.22 6.35
N GLN A 55 15.62 12.05 5.03
CA GLN A 55 16.14 12.99 4.04
C GLN A 55 15.51 14.39 4.25
N ASP A 56 14.20 14.51 4.48
CA ASP A 56 13.57 15.80 4.74
C ASP A 56 14.07 16.45 6.05
N ALA A 57 14.32 15.65 7.08
CA ALA A 57 14.94 16.13 8.33
C ALA A 57 16.34 16.74 8.06
N SER A 58 17.15 16.09 7.22
CA SER A 58 18.45 16.63 6.80
C SER A 58 18.32 17.89 5.94
N TRP A 59 17.28 17.96 5.09
CA TRP A 59 17.02 19.11 4.23
C TRP A 59 16.69 20.37 5.04
N HIS A 60 15.97 20.21 6.15
CA HIS A 60 15.70 21.30 7.10
C HIS A 60 16.96 21.91 7.73
N GLN A 61 18.10 21.21 7.76
CA GLN A 61 19.34 21.72 8.34
C GLN A 61 20.14 22.58 7.36
N VAL A 62 19.83 22.52 6.06
CA VAL A 62 20.64 23.14 5.01
C VAL A 62 19.93 24.26 4.25
N ILE A 63 18.63 24.47 4.50
CA ILE A 63 17.88 25.56 3.89
C ILE A 63 17.03 26.32 4.90
N ILE A 64 16.86 27.62 4.62
CA ILE A 64 15.73 28.40 5.12
C ILE A 64 14.65 28.27 4.05
N ARG A 65 13.44 27.90 4.45
CA ARG A 65 12.38 27.53 3.52
C ARG A 65 11.64 28.76 3.01
N ASP A 66 11.54 28.89 1.69
CA ASP A 66 10.69 29.90 1.04
C ASP A 66 9.20 29.53 1.09
N THR A 67 8.89 28.23 1.16
CA THR A 67 7.52 27.68 1.20
C THR A 67 7.50 26.27 1.77
N SER A 68 6.31 25.73 2.02
CA SER A 68 6.08 24.32 2.37
C SER A 68 6.23 23.36 1.18
N PHE A 69 6.51 23.84 -0.04
CA PHE A 69 6.80 22.99 -1.21
C PHE A 69 8.30 22.94 -1.51
N THR A 70 9.08 22.39 -0.58
CA THR A 70 10.49 22.11 -0.81
C THR A 70 10.67 20.89 -1.72
N ALA A 71 11.85 20.74 -2.33
CA ALA A 71 12.17 19.54 -3.11
C ALA A 71 11.98 18.24 -2.30
N SER A 72 12.40 18.24 -1.03
CA SER A 72 12.21 17.11 -0.11
C SER A 72 10.73 16.84 0.19
N HIS A 73 9.93 17.88 0.46
CA HIS A 73 8.50 17.74 0.73
C HIS A 73 7.72 17.18 -0.46
N ILE A 74 8.03 17.62 -1.69
CA ILE A 74 7.37 17.12 -2.89
C ILE A 74 7.58 15.60 -3.03
N ILE A 75 8.81 15.14 -2.83
CA ILE A 75 9.16 13.72 -2.95
C ILE A 75 8.56 12.91 -1.80
N ALA A 76 8.68 13.37 -0.55
CA ALA A 76 8.12 12.67 0.59
C ALA A 76 6.59 12.65 0.50
N PHE A 77 5.94 13.80 0.75
CA PHE A 77 4.50 13.86 1.03
C PHE A 77 3.61 13.70 -0.20
N TYR A 78 4.09 14.05 -1.39
CA TYR A 78 3.26 14.05 -2.59
C TYR A 78 3.62 12.93 -3.57
N PHE A 79 4.71 12.21 -3.33
CA PHE A 79 5.10 11.06 -4.15
C PHE A 79 5.19 9.76 -3.34
N THR A 80 6.11 9.63 -2.38
CA THR A 80 6.32 8.35 -1.67
C THR A 80 5.15 7.99 -0.77
N PHE A 81 4.57 8.94 -0.03
CA PHE A 81 3.37 8.72 0.79
C PHE A 81 2.17 8.20 -0.03
N PRO A 82 1.71 8.90 -1.09
CA PRO A 82 0.63 8.40 -1.93
C PRO A 82 0.93 7.06 -2.61
N LEU A 83 2.20 6.81 -2.97
CA LEU A 83 2.62 5.56 -3.59
C LEU A 83 2.45 4.37 -2.65
N TYR A 84 3.01 4.42 -1.44
CA TYR A 84 2.94 3.27 -0.53
C TYR A 84 1.51 3.04 -0.02
N ILE A 85 0.71 4.10 0.17
CA ILE A 85 -0.72 3.98 0.50
C ILE A 85 -1.44 3.23 -0.62
N THR A 86 -1.16 3.57 -1.88
CA THR A 86 -1.73 2.87 -3.04
C THR A 86 -1.34 1.38 -3.04
N CYS A 87 -0.08 1.06 -2.74
CA CYS A 87 0.37 -0.32 -2.61
C CYS A 87 -0.34 -1.05 -1.45
N GLY A 88 -0.53 -0.41 -0.30
CA GLY A 88 -1.19 -1.00 0.87
C GLY A 88 -2.66 -1.31 0.62
N VAL A 89 -3.40 -0.36 0.03
CA VAL A 89 -4.80 -0.60 -0.34
C VAL A 89 -4.91 -1.68 -1.42
N SER A 90 -3.98 -1.72 -2.38
CA SER A 90 -3.93 -2.80 -3.39
C SER A 90 -3.69 -4.18 -2.76
N TRP A 91 -2.81 -4.27 -1.77
CA TRP A 91 -2.54 -5.49 -1.02
C TRP A 91 -3.79 -5.96 -0.26
N TYR A 92 -4.48 -5.06 0.43
CA TYR A 92 -5.75 -5.35 1.10
C TYR A 92 -6.84 -5.80 0.13
N LEU A 93 -7.04 -5.06 -0.96
CA LEU A 93 -8.04 -5.38 -1.98
C LEU A 93 -7.75 -6.74 -2.60
N TYR A 94 -6.49 -7.04 -2.94
CA TYR A 94 -6.09 -8.35 -3.45
C TYR A 94 -6.50 -9.47 -2.49
N ALA A 95 -6.24 -9.33 -1.19
CA ALA A 95 -6.61 -10.31 -0.19
C ALA A 95 -8.13 -10.58 -0.19
N MET A 96 -8.94 -9.52 -0.08
CA MET A 96 -10.40 -9.63 -0.01
C MET A 96 -11.06 -10.27 -1.23
N THR A 97 -10.45 -10.11 -2.40
CA THR A 97 -11.07 -10.49 -3.68
C THR A 97 -10.53 -11.80 -4.27
N ARG A 98 -9.46 -12.37 -3.69
CA ARG A 98 -8.79 -13.58 -4.19
C ARG A 98 -8.58 -14.67 -3.13
N LEU A 99 -8.58 -14.33 -1.84
CA LEU A 99 -8.32 -15.28 -0.77
C LEU A 99 -9.61 -15.59 0.01
N PRO A 100 -10.00 -16.87 0.14
CA PRO A 100 -11.23 -17.24 0.84
C PRO A 100 -11.28 -16.73 2.28
N GLN A 101 -10.15 -16.81 3.00
CA GLN A 101 -10.03 -16.38 4.40
C GLN A 101 -10.36 -14.89 4.60
N PHE A 102 -9.92 -14.03 3.68
CA PHE A 102 -10.08 -12.56 3.78
C PHE A 102 -11.36 -12.04 3.12
N SER A 103 -12.07 -12.89 2.37
CA SER A 103 -13.27 -12.49 1.63
C SER A 103 -14.54 -12.41 2.48
N LYS A 104 -14.62 -13.21 3.56
CA LYS A 104 -15.83 -13.34 4.39
C LYS A 104 -15.93 -12.28 5.48
N ALA A 105 -14.79 -11.75 5.92
CA ALA A 105 -14.73 -10.79 7.01
C ALA A 105 -13.53 -9.85 6.84
N VAL A 106 -13.65 -8.66 7.41
CA VAL A 106 -12.57 -7.68 7.44
C VAL A 106 -11.51 -8.11 8.44
N SER A 107 -10.28 -8.35 7.97
CA SER A 107 -9.16 -8.65 8.85
C SER A 107 -8.68 -7.38 9.57
N PHE A 108 -8.89 -7.34 10.88
CA PHE A 108 -8.43 -6.25 11.74
C PHE A 108 -6.92 -5.95 11.60
N PRO A 109 -5.99 -6.93 11.69
CA PRO A 109 -4.56 -6.63 11.56
C PRO A 109 -4.19 -6.12 10.17
N LEU A 110 -4.84 -6.62 9.11
CA LEU A 110 -4.56 -6.16 7.74
C LEU A 110 -5.04 -4.73 7.50
N VAL A 111 -6.24 -4.38 8.00
CA VAL A 111 -6.73 -2.99 7.94
C VAL A 111 -5.86 -2.08 8.80
N GLY A 112 -5.49 -2.50 10.01
CA GLY A 112 -4.58 -1.77 10.87
C GLY A 112 -3.23 -1.50 10.19
N ALA A 113 -2.67 -2.48 9.48
CA ALA A 113 -1.43 -2.32 8.74
C ALA A 113 -1.53 -1.30 7.58
N VAL A 114 -2.69 -1.15 6.94
CA VAL A 114 -2.88 -0.26 5.77
C VAL A 114 -3.37 1.13 6.16
N VAL A 115 -4.24 1.22 7.17
CA VAL A 115 -4.85 2.48 7.62
C VAL A 115 -4.06 3.11 8.77
N GLY A 116 -3.39 2.31 9.60
CA GLY A 116 -2.55 2.84 10.68
C GLY A 116 -1.34 3.61 10.17
N THR A 117 -0.75 3.21 9.04
CA THR A 117 0.43 3.85 8.46
C THR A 117 0.22 5.31 8.02
N PRO A 118 -0.90 5.70 7.38
CA PRO A 118 -1.18 7.11 7.09
C PRO A 118 -1.65 7.95 8.30
N VAL A 119 -1.90 7.34 9.47
CA VAL A 119 -2.42 8.04 10.66
C VAL A 119 -1.32 8.34 11.69
N VAL A 120 -0.15 7.72 11.56
CA VAL A 120 1.02 8.08 12.38
C VAL A 120 1.73 9.27 11.72
N PRO A 121 1.86 10.41 12.42
CA PRO A 121 2.46 11.64 11.89
C PRO A 121 3.95 11.52 11.61
#